data_AF-A0A4Y2NRS7-F1
#
_entry.id   AF-A0A4Y2NRS7-F1
#
_cell.length_a   1.000
_cell.length_b   1.000
_cell.length_c   1.000
_cell.angle_alpha   90.00
_cell.angle_beta   90.00
_cell.angle_gamma   90.00
#
_symmetry.space_group_name_H-M   'P 1'
#
loop_
_entity.id
_entity.type
_entity.pdbx_description
1 polymer ?
#
loop_
_entity_poly.entity_id
_entity_poly.type
_entity_poly.pdbx_seq_one_letter_code
_entity_poly.pdbx_strand_id
1 'polypeptide(L)'
;MQIHKGSDMAFFGLKKANEHDEVSNYQLGRYISSNEAVLRVLSFPIHERHPTVVHLSVHLENGQRVYFTRENAHAVASEPPRTTLTAFFQLCKQDPFARTLLYPEVPRYYTWDSGRKIFVRRKKGLLFLVVM
;
A
#
# COMPACT_ATOMS: atom_id res chain seq x y z
N MET A 1 -19.35 -9.49 11.11
CA MET A 1 -18.39 -8.46 11.52
C MET A 1 -18.54 -8.24 13.01
N GLN A 2 -17.64 -8.82 13.83
CA GLN A 2 -17.63 -8.60 15.27
C GLN A 2 -16.91 -7.28 15.55
N ILE A 3 -17.62 -6.31 16.12
CA ILE A 3 -17.05 -5.03 16.55
C ILE A 3 -16.60 -5.24 17.99
N HIS A 4 -15.28 -5.36 18.20
CA HIS A 4 -14.71 -5.36 19.54
C HIS A 4 -14.25 -3.95 19.90
N LYS A 5 -14.59 -3.49 21.10
CA LYS A 5 -13.88 -2.35 21.72
C LYS A 5 -12.41 -2.78 21.82
N GLY A 6 -11.49 -2.00 21.24
CA GLY A 6 -10.06 -2.30 21.29
C GLY A 6 -9.58 -2.48 22.74
N SER A 7 -8.44 -3.14 22.93
CA SER A 7 -7.86 -3.33 24.27
C SER A 7 -7.66 -1.97 24.95
N ASP A 8 -8.28 -1.78 26.11
CA ASP A 8 -8.07 -0.57 26.92
C ASP A 8 -6.60 -0.56 27.39
N MET A 9 -5.78 0.31 26.81
CA MET A 9 -4.39 0.50 27.24
C MET A 9 -4.38 1.47 28.42
N ALA A 10 -4.17 0.95 29.63
CA ALA A 10 -3.91 1.77 30.81
C ALA A 10 -2.39 1.96 30.98
N PHE A 11 -1.88 3.13 30.64
CA PHE A 11 -0.49 3.50 30.87
C PHE A 11 -0.37 4.30 32.18
N PHE A 12 0.15 3.65 33.24
CA PHE A 12 0.47 4.34 34.49
C PHE A 12 1.92 4.85 34.43
N GLY A 13 2.09 6.14 34.08
CA GLY A 13 3.38 6.81 34.07
C GLY A 13 3.62 7.63 35.34
N LEU A 14 4.62 7.26 36.15
CA LEU A 14 5.12 8.12 37.23
C LEU A 14 6.15 9.11 36.67
N LYS A 15 5.75 10.08 35.84
CA LYS A 15 6.64 11.18 35.42
C LYS A 15 5.90 12.52 35.33
N LYS A 16 6.56 13.57 35.82
CA LYS A 16 6.21 14.98 35.60
C LYS A 16 6.10 15.26 34.09
N ALA A 17 5.12 16.07 33.70
CA ALA A 17 4.84 16.45 32.33
C ALA A 17 6.08 17.07 31.64
N ASN A 18 6.82 16.24 30.90
CA ASN A 18 7.64 16.68 29.79
C ASN A 18 6.83 16.31 28.54
N GLU A 19 6.30 17.33 27.86
CA GLU A 19 5.30 17.20 26.80
C GLU A 19 5.82 16.62 25.48
N HIS A 20 7.12 16.27 25.38
CA HIS A 20 7.76 15.83 24.13
C HIS A 20 8.78 14.69 24.31
N ASP A 21 8.36 13.53 24.79
CA ASP A 21 9.18 12.31 24.72
C ASP A 21 8.83 11.51 23.45
N GLU A 22 9.55 11.81 22.36
CA GLU A 22 9.38 11.15 21.07
C GLU A 22 9.65 9.64 21.13
N VAL A 23 10.56 9.20 22.02
CA VAL A 23 10.92 7.78 22.15
C VAL A 23 9.75 7.01 22.75
N SER A 24 9.15 7.53 23.83
CA SER A 24 7.95 6.94 24.43
C SER A 24 6.77 6.96 23.46
N ASN A 25 6.56 8.06 22.72
CA ASN A 25 5.51 8.15 21.71
C ASN A 25 5.70 7.14 20.58
N TYR A 26 6.94 6.94 20.12
CA TYR A 26 7.27 5.96 19.10
C TYR A 26 7.02 4.52 19.56
N GLN A 27 7.33 4.21 20.83
CA GLN A 27 7.04 2.91 21.43
C GLN A 27 5.53 2.67 21.56
N LEU A 28 4.77 3.68 22.00
CA LEU A 28 3.32 3.60 22.11
C LEU A 28 2.63 3.43 20.75
N GLY A 29 3.09 4.14 19.71
CA GLY A 29 2.57 3.99 18.34
C GLY A 29 2.81 2.60 17.71
N ARG A 30 3.68 1.78 18.30
CA ARG A 30 3.99 0.41 17.87
C ARG A 30 3.35 -0.66 18.75
N TYR A 31 2.65 -0.29 19.81
CA TYR A 31 1.95 -1.23 20.68
C TYR A 31 0.84 -1.95 19.90
N ILE A 32 0.77 -3.28 20.07
CA ILE A 32 -0.30 -4.12 19.53
C ILE A 32 -0.88 -4.87 20.73
N SER A 33 -2.20 -4.86 20.85
CA SER A 33 -2.87 -5.57 21.94
C SER A 33 -2.69 -7.09 21.84
N SER A 34 -2.76 -7.79 22.97
CA SER A 34 -2.64 -9.26 23.00
C SER A 34 -3.66 -9.95 22.08
N ASN A 35 -4.89 -9.44 22.00
CA ASN A 35 -5.91 -9.96 21.10
C ASN A 35 -5.53 -9.76 19.62
N GLU A 36 -5.11 -8.55 19.23
CA GLU A 36 -4.65 -8.30 17.86
C GLU A 36 -3.42 -9.13 17.49
N ALA A 37 -2.50 -9.35 18.45
CA ALA A 37 -1.34 -10.21 18.25
C ALA A 37 -1.74 -11.66 17.97
N VAL A 38 -2.69 -12.21 18.72
CA VAL A 38 -3.23 -13.57 18.50
C VAL A 38 -3.90 -13.66 17.14
N LEU A 39 -4.70 -12.66 16.74
CA LEU A 39 -5.31 -12.63 15.41
C LEU A 39 -4.26 -12.58 14.29
N ARG A 40 -3.16 -11.84 14.47
CA ARG A 40 -2.03 -11.83 13.51
C ARG A 40 -1.32 -13.18 13.44
N VAL A 41 -1.04 -13.82 14.59
CA VAL A 41 -0.37 -15.12 14.66
C VAL A 41 -1.21 -16.21 13.99
N LEU A 42 -2.52 -16.20 14.23
CA LEU A 42 -3.45 -17.16 13.66
C LEU A 42 -3.89 -16.79 12.23
N SER A 43 -3.33 -15.72 11.65
CA SER A 43 -3.63 -15.23 10.30
C SER A 43 -5.12 -14.95 10.07
N PHE A 44 -5.87 -14.60 11.12
CA PHE A 44 -7.26 -14.19 10.98
C PHE A 44 -7.33 -12.81 10.30
N PRO A 45 -8.32 -12.57 9.42
CA PRO A 45 -8.53 -11.26 8.83
C PRO A 45 -8.97 -10.26 9.92
N ILE A 46 -8.05 -9.40 10.35
CA ILE A 46 -8.29 -8.39 11.40
C ILE A 46 -9.16 -7.25 10.85
N HIS A 47 -9.00 -6.93 9.58
CA HIS A 47 -9.78 -5.92 8.88
C HIS A 47 -10.08 -6.36 7.45
N GLU A 48 -11.35 -6.58 7.12
CA GLU A 48 -11.79 -6.49 5.73
C GLU A 48 -11.84 -5.00 5.37
N ARG A 49 -10.76 -4.48 4.79
CA ARG A 49 -10.78 -3.13 4.22
C ARG A 49 -11.58 -3.20 2.92
N HIS A 50 -12.86 -2.87 3.03
CA HIS A 50 -13.71 -2.58 1.91
C HIS A 50 -13.81 -1.06 1.73
N PRO A 51 -13.25 -0.51 0.65
CA PRO A 51 -12.60 -1.21 -0.44
C PRO A 51 -11.10 -1.48 -0.24
N THR A 52 -10.54 -2.38 -1.06
CA THR A 52 -9.12 -2.78 -0.98
C THR A 52 -8.20 -1.57 -1.12
N VAL A 53 -7.19 -1.47 -0.26
CA VAL A 53 -6.15 -0.46 -0.40
C VAL A 53 -5.07 -1.03 -1.32
N VAL A 54 -4.79 -0.36 -2.43
CA VAL A 54 -3.74 -0.75 -3.38
C VAL A 54 -2.56 0.19 -3.20
N HIS A 55 -1.38 -0.36 -2.92
CA HIS A 55 -0.16 0.41 -2.86
C HIS A 55 0.38 0.67 -4.27
N LEU A 56 0.37 1.93 -4.69
CA LEU A 56 0.94 2.34 -5.97
C LEU A 56 2.44 2.56 -5.83
N SER A 57 3.22 2.08 -6.80
CA SER A 57 4.67 2.35 -6.83
C SER A 57 4.96 3.82 -7.08
N VAL A 58 5.88 4.40 -6.30
CA VAL A 58 6.42 5.74 -6.51
C VAL A 58 7.94 5.64 -6.43
N HIS A 59 8.62 6.06 -7.49
CA HIS A 59 10.08 6.00 -7.60
C HIS A 59 10.55 6.99 -8.68
N LEU A 60 11.84 7.32 -8.64
CA LEU A 60 12.50 8.10 -9.69
C LEU A 60 12.68 7.28 -10.98
N GLU A 61 13.07 7.96 -12.06
CA GLU A 61 13.45 7.31 -13.31
C GLU A 61 14.57 6.30 -13.05
N ASN A 62 14.38 5.06 -13.50
CA ASN A 62 15.27 3.91 -13.26
C ASN A 62 15.53 3.56 -11.78
N GLY A 63 14.83 4.21 -10.83
CA GLY A 63 14.92 3.96 -9.38
C GLY A 63 13.94 2.90 -8.87
N GLN A 64 13.42 2.04 -9.74
CA GLN A 64 12.46 1.01 -9.34
C GLN A 64 13.14 -0.16 -8.64
N ARG A 65 12.51 -0.65 -7.56
CA ARG A 65 12.96 -1.86 -6.88
C ARG A 65 12.65 -3.07 -7.75
N VAL A 66 13.69 -3.78 -8.17
CA VAL A 66 13.59 -5.02 -8.95
C VAL A 66 14.19 -6.18 -8.17
N TYR A 67 13.63 -7.37 -8.37
CA TYR A 67 14.15 -8.61 -7.84
C TYR A 67 14.75 -9.42 -8.99
N PHE A 68 15.94 -9.95 -8.77
CA PHE A 68 16.68 -10.70 -9.78
C PHE A 68 17.42 -11.87 -9.12
N THR A 69 17.73 -12.88 -9.93
CA THR A 69 18.66 -13.97 -9.64
C THR A 69 19.97 -13.71 -10.38
N ARG A 70 21.02 -14.46 -10.08
CA ARG A 70 22.35 -14.24 -10.69
C ARG A 70 22.31 -14.37 -12.22
N GLU A 71 21.44 -15.23 -12.73
CA GLU A 71 21.30 -15.57 -14.15
C GLU A 71 20.53 -14.50 -14.92
N ASN A 72 19.54 -13.85 -14.29
CA ASN A 72 18.67 -12.88 -14.95
C ASN A 72 19.03 -11.40 -14.66
N ALA A 73 20.05 -11.15 -13.83
CA ALA A 73 20.46 -9.81 -13.43
C ALA A 73 20.69 -8.86 -14.61
N HIS A 74 21.41 -9.33 -15.64
CA HIS A 74 21.67 -8.53 -16.85
C HIS A 74 20.39 -8.20 -17.62
N ALA A 75 19.47 -9.16 -17.75
CA ALA A 75 18.20 -8.97 -18.44
C ALA A 75 17.30 -7.99 -17.68
N VAL A 76 17.20 -8.13 -16.36
CA VAL A 76 16.41 -7.25 -15.48
C VAL A 76 16.98 -5.84 -15.40
N ALA A 77 18.31 -5.70 -15.47
CA ALA A 77 18.95 -4.38 -15.52
C ALA A 77 18.70 -3.68 -16.87
N SER A 78 18.69 -4.43 -17.97
CA SER A 78 18.48 -3.89 -19.33
C SER A 78 17.02 -3.56 -19.58
N GLU A 79 16.11 -4.46 -19.19
CA GLU A 79 14.67 -4.29 -19.33
C GLU A 79 13.96 -4.58 -18.00
N PRO A 80 13.86 -3.58 -17.13
CA PRO A 80 13.26 -3.77 -15.83
C PRO A 80 11.74 -4.03 -15.93
N PRO A 81 11.20 -4.89 -15.05
CA PRO A 81 9.78 -5.16 -15.00
C PRO A 81 8.94 -3.89 -14.86
N ARG A 82 7.84 -3.81 -15.63
CA ARG A 82 6.87 -2.70 -15.48
C ARG A 82 6.29 -2.67 -14.08
N THR A 83 6.42 -1.50 -13.46
CA THR A 83 5.74 -1.11 -12.22
C THR A 83 4.37 -0.49 -12.53
N THR A 84 3.55 -0.30 -11.50
CA THR A 84 2.28 0.44 -11.67
C THR A 84 2.52 1.88 -12.12
N LEU A 85 3.68 2.50 -11.82
CA LEU A 85 3.97 3.87 -12.22
C LEU A 85 4.34 3.96 -13.70
N THR A 86 5.26 3.11 -14.13
CA THR A 86 5.68 3.03 -15.54
C THR A 86 4.52 2.65 -16.46
N ALA A 87 3.65 1.74 -16.01
CA ALA A 87 2.43 1.39 -16.73
C ALA A 87 1.41 2.53 -16.77
N PHE A 88 1.34 3.40 -15.75
CA PHE A 88 0.51 4.59 -15.80
C PHE A 88 0.99 5.57 -16.88
N PHE A 89 2.29 5.82 -16.99
CA PHE A 89 2.81 6.67 -18.07
C PHE A 89 2.52 6.11 -19.46
N GLN A 90 2.59 4.78 -19.63
CA GLN A 90 2.19 4.14 -20.88
C GLN A 90 0.69 4.28 -21.15
N LEU A 91 -0.15 4.14 -20.12
CA LEU A 91 -1.58 4.35 -20.22
C LEU A 91 -1.90 5.79 -20.66
N CYS A 92 -1.24 6.79 -20.07
CA CYS A 92 -1.40 8.19 -20.48
C CYS A 92 -0.97 8.44 -21.93
N LYS A 93 -0.03 7.66 -22.49
CA LYS A 93 0.33 7.78 -23.92
C LYS A 93 -0.77 7.25 -24.85
N GLN A 94 -1.53 6.25 -24.42
CA GLN A 94 -2.50 5.54 -25.25
C GLN A 94 -3.94 6.05 -25.10
N ASP A 95 -4.32 6.44 -23.88
CA ASP A 95 -5.70 6.81 -23.53
C ASP A 95 -5.76 8.30 -23.15
N PRO A 96 -6.44 9.16 -23.95
CA PRO A 96 -6.62 10.57 -23.63
C PRO A 96 -7.32 10.82 -22.29
N PHE A 97 -8.24 9.94 -21.85
CA PHE A 97 -8.90 10.08 -20.57
C PHE A 97 -7.93 9.82 -19.41
N ALA A 98 -7.02 8.86 -19.55
CA ALA A 98 -6.04 8.59 -18.50
C ALA A 98 -5.09 9.77 -18.28
N ARG A 99 -4.86 10.62 -19.30
CA ARG A 99 -4.06 11.85 -19.18
C ARG A 99 -4.72 12.92 -18.31
N THR A 100 -6.04 12.88 -18.14
CA THR A 100 -6.75 13.84 -17.29
C THR A 100 -6.77 13.44 -15.82
N LEU A 101 -6.24 12.25 -15.48
CA LEU A 101 -6.24 11.72 -14.12
C LEU A 101 -4.87 11.90 -13.45
N LEU A 102 -4.90 12.15 -12.14
CA LEU A 102 -3.73 11.98 -11.29
C LEU A 102 -3.48 10.50 -11.03
N TYR A 103 -2.22 10.17 -10.73
CA TYR A 103 -1.84 8.79 -10.48
C TYR A 103 -2.65 8.09 -9.36
N PRO A 104 -2.94 8.73 -8.20
CA PRO A 104 -3.82 8.17 -7.18
C PRO A 104 -5.29 8.01 -7.61
N GLU A 105 -5.72 8.64 -8.69
CA GLU A 105 -7.11 8.56 -9.18
C GLU A 105 -7.29 7.42 -10.18
N VAL A 106 -6.21 6.94 -10.79
CA VAL A 106 -6.22 5.84 -11.77
C VAL A 106 -6.95 4.60 -11.24
N PRO A 107 -6.74 4.14 -9.99
CA PRO A 107 -7.45 2.97 -9.46
C PRO A 107 -8.96 3.17 -9.29
N ARG A 108 -9.52 4.37 -9.49
CA ARG A 108 -10.97 4.57 -9.54
C ARG A 108 -11.57 4.14 -10.87
N TYR A 109 -10.82 4.27 -11.96
CA TYR A 109 -11.29 4.05 -13.34
C TYR A 109 -10.64 2.85 -14.04
N TYR A 110 -9.46 2.43 -13.58
CA TYR A 110 -8.71 1.33 -14.13
C TYR A 110 -8.41 0.30 -13.04
N THR A 111 -8.23 -0.96 -13.46
CA THR A 111 -7.78 -2.04 -12.59
C THR A 111 -6.42 -2.53 -13.08
N TRP A 112 -5.54 -2.84 -12.14
CA TRP A 112 -4.22 -3.41 -12.43
C TRP A 112 -4.35 -4.89 -12.79
N ASP A 113 -3.89 -5.26 -13.99
CA ASP A 113 -3.69 -6.65 -14.39
C ASP A 113 -2.25 -7.03 -14.06
N SER A 114 -2.05 -7.83 -13.00
CA SER A 114 -0.71 -8.25 -12.55
C SER A 114 -0.03 -9.22 -13.51
N GLY A 115 -0.79 -10.00 -14.27
CA GLY A 115 -0.24 -10.95 -15.25
C GLY A 115 0.33 -10.23 -16.46
N ARG A 116 -0.42 -9.25 -17.01
CA ARG A 116 0.00 -8.46 -18.17
C ARG A 116 0.79 -7.20 -17.82
N LYS A 117 0.80 -6.80 -16.54
CA LYS A 117 1.40 -5.56 -16.04
C LYS A 117 0.90 -4.31 -16.76
N ILE A 118 -0.42 -4.23 -16.94
CA ILE A 118 -1.10 -3.11 -17.59
C ILE A 118 -2.31 -2.67 -16.77
N PHE A 119 -2.70 -1.41 -16.97
CA PHE A 119 -4.00 -0.92 -16.52
C PHE A 119 -5.08 -1.21 -17.56
N VAL A 120 -6.18 -1.81 -17.11
CA VAL A 120 -7.34 -2.11 -17.95
C VAL A 120 -8.53 -1.29 -17.47
N ARG A 121 -9.31 -0.73 -18.40
CA ARG A 121 -10.51 0.04 -18.07
C ARG A 121 -11.46 -0.82 -17.23
N ARG A 122 -11.90 -0.28 -16.09
CA ARG A 122 -12.79 -0.98 -15.18
C ARG A 122 -14.19 -1.12 -15.80
N LYS A 123 -14.74 -2.35 -15.76
CA LYS A 123 -16.07 -2.66 -16.30
C LYS A 123 -17.21 -2.61 -15.26
N LYS A 124 -16.91 -2.69 -13.96
CA LYS A 124 -17.88 -2.62 -12.85
C LYS A 124 -17.32 -1.77 -11.71
N GLY A 125 -18.11 -0.81 -11.22
CA GLY A 125 -17.70 0.13 -10.17
C GLY A 125 -17.71 -0.51 -8.79
N LEU A 126 -16.53 -0.76 -8.24
CA LEU A 126 -16.32 -0.76 -6.80
C LEU A 126 -15.20 0.25 -6.55
N LEU A 127 -15.49 1.29 -5.76
CA LEU A 127 -14.52 2.30 -5.34
C LEU A 127 -13.31 1.58 -4.72
N PHE A 128 -12.07 2.02 -4.96
CA PHE A 128 -10.92 1.66 -4.11
C PHE A 128 -10.42 2.95 -3.45
N LEU A 129 -10.15 2.89 -2.15
CA LEU A 129 -9.66 4.02 -1.39
C LEU A 129 -8.14 3.96 -1.44
N VAL A 130 -7.54 4.89 -2.17
CA VAL A 130 -6.09 5.03 -2.27
C VAL A 130 -5.62 5.76 -1.03
N VAL A 131 -4.71 5.14 -0.27
CA VAL A 131 -3.97 5.83 0.79
C VAL A 131 -2.63 6.24 0.17
N MET A 132 -2.36 7.54 0.17
CA MET A 132 -1.07 8.12 -0.24
C MET A 132 -0.01 7.94 0.86
#